data_AF-A0A9P7A3J7-F1
#
_entry.id   AF-A0A9P7A3J7-F1
#
_cell.length_a   1.000
_cell.length_b   1.000
_cell.length_c   1.000
_cell.angle_alpha   90.00
_cell.angle_beta   90.00
_cell.angle_gamma   90.00
#
_symmetry.space_group_name_H-M   'P 1'
#
loop_
_entity.id
_entity.type
_entity.pdbx_description
1 polymer ?
#
loop_
_entity_poly.entity_id
_entity_poly.type
_entity_poly.pdbx_seq_one_letter_code
_entity_poly.pdbx_strand_id
1 'polypeptide(L)'
;MAKIVFSSASGLAIPKERSSITASSLRGKEAANRIDLWGATLYDFYYVLRAPDVKNYLTISTGSRLAKWMRQHGELIAEDELYWADKEEDPKEVPVVDIGELIRCYDARVALGIFNQFSMPKLDSPFHPDHYPSPYPFIPCTHDEIPILQQRVPLHLLPQKLYVHDPWNKLTISESDSDHKTRWLSKVAKGGDIVRTYSLSLAPEGEEIASKAQKLAEMAEDAAAKEESVLRVFPTGKEGPTEEPLIEVVLPLRPRKRSQVEEAHLYLSPPALGFGHHSIVHNVEWELPRDLFVEARLCKACVEEDVHQQVQKLKDEGQWEALLKDPGETPEETTQEYSEEEIFTLEPPRVIRIASYSGPVIRIHTAVKWRSPWEEQRDHESSSFGSGPVPHTAIVGVVAKLSIERDLHLAREAKNYQSFPDHFFQHWNGYNVVSPIQDPVPVGALCPQFYGYYTPDDPTDGKYWGQPHYLSPILLLEHCGREIDPDELCQDDKQECASLILRFNGAGWLHGSFAARNILWQQGKPTEWPIERLRSGKSFRLIDFGRSEKYSRIPTIRMGEEEIAFRLLHLLHHAHAWHQAEKK
;
A
#
# COMPACT_ATOMS: atom_id res chain seq x y z
N MET A 1 -13.96 27.93 4.91
CA MET A 1 -12.62 28.56 4.99
C MET A 1 -12.71 29.92 5.66
N ALA A 2 -11.85 30.18 6.64
CA ALA A 2 -11.76 31.47 7.32
C ALA A 2 -10.88 32.46 6.53
N LYS A 3 -11.14 33.77 6.69
CA LYS A 3 -10.38 34.84 6.02
C LYS A 3 -9.54 35.58 7.07
N ILE A 4 -8.22 35.48 6.96
CA ILE A 4 -7.30 36.18 7.88
C ILE A 4 -6.78 37.44 7.18
N VAL A 5 -6.92 38.58 7.87
CA VAL A 5 -6.42 39.88 7.40
C VAL A 5 -5.25 40.30 8.29
N PHE A 6 -4.03 40.31 7.75
CA PHE A 6 -2.87 40.83 8.44
C PHE A 6 -2.91 42.37 8.42
N SER A 7 -3.13 42.99 9.57
CA SER A 7 -3.10 44.45 9.74
C SER A 7 -1.69 44.85 10.16
N SER A 8 -0.98 45.64 9.33
CA SER A 8 0.27 46.28 9.76
C SER A 8 -0.03 47.34 10.82
N ALA A 9 0.07 46.98 12.09
CA ALA A 9 -0.06 47.92 13.21
C ALA A 9 1.29 48.09 13.93
N SER A 10 2.09 49.05 13.45
CA SER A 10 2.93 49.88 14.31
C SER A 10 3.46 51.07 13.52
N GLY A 11 3.08 52.28 13.95
CA GLY A 11 3.61 53.52 13.41
C GLY A 11 5.05 53.71 13.88
N LEU A 12 6.01 53.39 13.00
CA LEU A 12 7.36 53.94 13.03
C LEU A 12 7.95 53.89 11.62
N ALA A 13 8.36 55.07 11.15
CA ALA A 13 9.04 55.44 9.90
C ALA A 13 9.25 54.34 8.82
N ILE A 14 8.59 54.53 7.68
CA ILE A 14 8.76 53.78 6.43
C ILE A 14 10.13 54.07 5.78
N PRO A 15 11.00 53.08 5.55
CA PRO A 15 11.91 53.12 4.41
C PRO A 15 11.14 52.70 3.16
N LYS A 16 11.17 53.54 2.12
CA LYS A 16 10.63 53.24 0.79
C LYS A 16 11.42 52.09 0.16
N GLU A 17 11.00 50.86 0.41
CA GLU A 17 11.23 49.72 -0.48
C GLU A 17 10.03 48.78 -0.36
N ARG A 18 9.12 48.84 -1.34
CA ARG A 18 8.04 47.84 -1.49
C ARG A 18 8.68 46.56 -1.99
N SER A 19 9.29 45.78 -1.10
CA SER A 19 9.62 44.39 -1.40
C SER A 19 8.32 43.58 -1.39
N SER A 20 7.97 43.00 -2.53
CA SER A 20 7.01 41.90 -2.56
C SER A 20 7.46 40.83 -1.55
N ILE A 21 6.52 40.18 -0.86
CA ILE A 21 6.85 38.98 -0.09
C ILE A 21 7.28 37.94 -1.13
N THR A 22 8.59 37.81 -1.36
CA THR A 22 9.18 36.67 -2.08
C THR A 22 8.72 35.37 -1.42
N ALA A 23 8.70 34.25 -2.16
CA ALA A 23 8.35 32.93 -1.64
C ALA A 23 8.96 32.73 -0.25
N SER A 24 8.11 32.77 0.77
CA SER A 24 8.54 32.79 2.16
C SER A 24 9.32 31.50 2.45
N SER A 25 10.52 31.62 3.02
CA SER A 25 11.33 30.49 3.50
C SER A 25 10.63 29.69 4.62
N LEU A 26 9.54 30.22 5.17
CA LEU A 26 8.70 29.52 6.12
C LEU A 26 7.90 28.42 5.44
N ARG A 27 8.32 27.19 5.72
CA ARG A 27 7.61 25.95 5.45
C ARG A 27 6.68 25.57 6.60
N GLY A 28 5.46 25.17 6.25
CA GLY A 28 4.51 24.53 7.15
C GLY A 28 4.83 23.03 7.32
N LYS A 29 3.84 22.25 7.73
CA LYS A 29 3.91 20.79 7.63
C LYS A 29 3.86 20.37 6.16
N GLU A 30 4.52 19.26 5.83
CA GLU A 30 4.65 18.76 4.46
C GLU A 30 4.61 17.24 4.46
N ALA A 31 3.84 16.64 3.55
CA ALA A 31 3.94 15.20 3.26
C ALA A 31 5.22 14.89 2.48
N ALA A 32 5.53 13.60 2.26
CA ALA A 32 6.76 13.18 1.59
C ALA A 32 6.93 13.69 0.14
N ASN A 33 5.85 14.17 -0.49
CA ASN A 33 5.89 14.78 -1.82
C ASN A 33 6.47 16.22 -1.84
N ARG A 34 6.85 16.79 -0.68
CA ARG A 34 7.50 18.10 -0.54
C ARG A 34 6.66 19.27 -1.06
N ILE A 35 5.35 19.16 -0.96
CA ILE A 35 4.43 20.25 -1.28
C ILE A 35 4.17 21.05 0.00
N ASP A 36 4.63 22.31 0.00
CA ASP A 36 4.62 23.23 1.15
C ASP A 36 3.22 23.57 1.71
N LEU A 37 2.14 23.19 1.03
CA LEU A 37 0.76 23.51 1.40
C LEU A 37 -0.04 22.24 1.71
N TRP A 38 0.33 21.57 2.80
CA TRP A 38 -0.39 20.45 3.36
C TRP A 38 -1.26 20.86 4.56
N GLY A 39 -2.42 20.22 4.70
CA GLY A 39 -3.30 20.35 5.86
C GLY A 39 -4.00 19.04 6.19
N ALA A 40 -4.14 18.71 7.47
CA ALA A 40 -4.78 17.46 7.92
C ALA A 40 -6.25 17.35 7.49
N THR A 41 -6.95 18.48 7.42
CA THR A 41 -8.37 18.62 7.06
C THR A 41 -8.59 19.84 6.17
N LEU A 42 -9.79 19.98 5.60
CA LEU A 42 -10.16 21.18 4.82
C LEU A 42 -10.23 22.47 5.67
N TYR A 43 -10.25 22.36 7.00
CA TYR A 43 -10.26 23.51 7.91
C TYR A 43 -8.88 24.11 8.14
N ASP A 44 -7.82 23.39 7.76
CA ASP A 44 -6.43 23.84 7.93
C ASP A 44 -5.98 24.80 6.82
N PHE A 45 -6.85 25.13 5.87
CA PHE A 45 -6.57 26.03 4.76
C PHE A 45 -7.23 27.40 4.93
N TYR A 46 -6.41 28.44 4.76
CA TYR A 46 -6.79 29.83 4.99
C TYR A 46 -6.50 30.68 3.76
N TYR A 47 -7.44 31.57 3.44
CA TYR A 47 -7.18 32.63 2.48
C TYR A 47 -6.54 33.83 3.18
N VAL A 48 -5.39 34.23 2.67
CA VAL A 48 -4.55 35.31 3.20
C VAL A 48 -4.56 36.48 2.22
N LEU A 49 -4.96 37.65 2.72
CA LEU A 49 -4.73 38.91 2.01
C LEU A 49 -3.27 39.33 2.21
N ARG A 50 -2.46 39.17 1.16
CA ARG A 50 -1.02 39.53 1.21
C ARG A 50 -0.79 41.02 1.31
N ALA A 51 -1.71 41.81 0.76
CA ALA A 51 -1.74 43.26 0.88
C ALA A 51 -3.19 43.67 1.18
N PRO A 52 -3.51 44.13 2.40
CA PRO A 52 -4.87 44.51 2.78
C PRO A 52 -5.49 45.55 1.85
N ASP A 53 -4.66 46.45 1.32
CA ASP A 53 -5.09 47.51 0.39
C ASP A 53 -5.41 47.00 -1.02
N VAL A 54 -4.97 45.78 -1.36
CA VAL A 54 -5.21 45.16 -2.67
C VAL A 54 -6.23 44.04 -2.49
N LYS A 55 -7.52 44.40 -2.59
CA LYS A 55 -8.66 43.51 -2.30
C LYS A 55 -8.63 42.13 -2.99
N ASN A 56 -7.89 42.00 -4.09
CA ASN A 56 -7.82 40.77 -4.90
C ASN A 56 -6.46 40.04 -4.79
N TYR A 57 -5.53 40.51 -3.95
CA TYR A 57 -4.25 39.83 -3.74
C TYR A 57 -4.36 38.78 -2.65
N LEU A 58 -5.18 37.78 -2.95
CA LEU A 58 -5.50 36.64 -2.10
C LEU A 58 -4.56 35.46 -2.45
N THR A 59 -3.97 34.86 -1.43
CA THR A 59 -3.24 33.59 -1.58
C THR A 59 -3.73 32.59 -0.55
N ILE A 60 -3.68 31.31 -0.87
CA ILE A 60 -3.96 30.26 0.10
C ILE A 60 -2.70 29.93 0.92
N SER A 61 -2.89 29.61 2.20
CA SER A 61 -1.87 29.15 3.13
C SER A 61 -2.46 28.15 4.11
N THR A 62 -1.61 27.51 4.91
CA THR A 62 -2.02 26.46 5.86
C THR A 62 -1.88 26.93 7.30
N GLY A 63 -2.66 26.35 8.20
CA GLY A 63 -2.67 26.65 9.64
C GLY A 63 -1.26 26.56 10.23
N SER A 64 -0.59 25.41 10.09
CA SER A 64 0.79 25.22 10.52
C SER A 64 1.77 26.27 9.99
N ARG A 65 1.67 26.65 8.71
CA ARG A 65 2.54 27.67 8.10
C ARG A 65 2.28 29.06 8.67
N LEU A 66 1.00 29.44 8.82
CA LEU A 66 0.61 30.74 9.36
C LEU A 66 0.95 30.84 10.85
N ALA A 67 0.66 29.81 11.64
CA ALA A 67 0.99 29.77 13.06
C ALA A 67 2.49 29.97 13.30
N LYS A 68 3.34 29.30 12.50
CA LYS A 68 4.78 29.48 12.54
C LYS A 68 5.20 30.92 12.21
N TRP A 69 4.60 31.52 11.18
CA TRP A 69 4.86 32.93 10.83
C TRP A 69 4.42 33.89 11.95
N MET A 70 3.22 33.70 12.51
CA MET A 70 2.63 34.52 13.57
C MET A 70 3.49 34.50 14.84
N ARG A 71 3.94 33.31 15.26
CA ARG A 71 4.85 33.15 16.41
C ARG A 71 6.17 33.88 16.21
N GLN A 72 6.75 33.80 15.01
CA GLN A 72 8.00 34.50 14.70
C GLN A 72 7.89 36.02 14.76
N HIS A 73 6.70 36.57 14.48
CA HIS A 73 6.46 38.02 14.46
C HIS A 73 5.74 38.53 15.73
N GLY A 74 5.46 37.66 16.70
CA GLY A 74 4.77 38.03 17.94
C GLY A 74 3.27 38.30 17.77
N GLU A 75 2.66 37.88 16.66
CA GLU A 75 1.22 38.05 16.39
C GLU A 75 0.40 36.95 17.08
N LEU A 76 0.29 37.01 18.40
CA LEU A 76 -0.35 35.95 19.21
C LEU A 76 -1.85 36.20 19.49
N ILE A 77 -2.48 37.15 18.79
CA ILE A 77 -3.88 37.56 19.04
C ILE A 77 -4.92 36.55 18.53
N ALA A 78 -4.52 35.60 17.68
CA ALA A 78 -5.39 34.56 17.12
C ALA A 78 -5.22 33.24 17.90
N GLU A 79 -5.59 33.26 19.17
CA GLU A 79 -5.34 32.15 20.10
C GLU A 79 -6.01 30.85 19.63
N ASP A 80 -7.24 30.93 19.13
CA ASP A 80 -7.99 29.76 18.64
C ASP A 80 -7.34 29.15 17.39
N GLU A 81 -6.94 29.96 16.40
CA GLU A 81 -6.27 29.49 15.19
C GLU A 81 -4.89 28.91 15.49
N LEU A 82 -4.14 29.50 16.42
CA LEU A 82 -2.86 28.95 16.88
C LEU A 82 -3.06 27.62 17.61
N TYR A 83 -4.09 27.52 18.45
CA TYR A 83 -4.45 26.28 19.14
C TYR A 83 -4.85 25.19 18.14
N TRP A 84 -5.67 25.51 17.13
CA TRP A 84 -6.04 24.57 16.07
C TRP A 84 -4.83 24.10 15.27
N ALA A 85 -3.93 25.02 14.88
CA ALA A 85 -2.70 24.66 14.17
C ALA A 85 -1.76 23.78 15.02
N ASP A 86 -1.77 23.92 16.35
CA ASP A 86 -1.01 23.04 17.25
C ASP A 86 -1.66 21.67 17.44
N LYS A 87 -2.97 21.56 17.20
CA LYS A 87 -3.72 20.30 17.22
C LYS A 87 -3.86 19.64 15.84
N GLU A 88 -3.41 20.32 14.79
CA GLU A 88 -3.33 19.77 13.44
C GLU A 88 -2.49 18.48 13.50
N GLU A 89 -3.00 17.39 12.93
CA GLU A 89 -2.24 16.13 12.84
C GLU A 89 -0.93 16.32 12.07
N ASP A 90 0.02 15.42 12.28
CA ASP A 90 1.20 15.36 11.41
C ASP A 90 0.91 14.57 10.13
N PRO A 91 1.55 14.93 9.01
CA PRO A 91 1.47 14.14 7.80
C PRO A 91 2.05 12.75 8.08
N LYS A 92 1.24 11.73 7.85
CA LYS A 92 1.61 10.32 7.99
C LYS A 92 1.12 9.50 6.79
N GLU A 93 1.89 8.48 6.46
CA GLU A 93 1.47 7.47 5.51
C GLU A 93 0.27 6.71 6.08
N VAL A 94 -0.75 6.50 5.26
CA VAL A 94 -1.93 5.70 5.59
C VAL A 94 -1.78 4.38 4.83
N PRO A 95 -1.56 3.26 5.52
CA PRO A 95 -1.40 1.98 4.85
C PRO A 95 -2.68 1.59 4.12
N VAL A 96 -2.53 0.85 3.02
CA VAL A 96 -3.68 0.16 2.40
C VAL A 96 -4.18 -0.94 3.33
N VAL A 97 -5.38 -1.47 3.07
CA VAL A 97 -5.88 -2.62 3.84
C VAL A 97 -4.89 -3.78 3.76
N ASP A 98 -4.59 -4.39 4.92
CA ASP A 98 -3.70 -5.54 5.01
C ASP A 98 -4.19 -6.68 4.12
N ILE A 99 -3.39 -7.01 3.09
CA ILE A 99 -3.70 -8.10 2.17
C ILE A 99 -3.74 -9.45 2.90
N GLY A 100 -2.98 -9.62 3.98
CA GLY A 100 -3.04 -10.81 4.82
C GLY A 100 -4.41 -11.00 5.46
N GLU A 101 -5.04 -9.94 5.98
CA GLU A 101 -6.41 -10.01 6.50
C GLU A 101 -7.44 -10.28 5.39
N LEU A 102 -7.27 -9.69 4.21
CA LEU A 102 -8.15 -9.96 3.06
C LEU A 102 -8.07 -11.42 2.61
N ILE A 103 -6.86 -12.01 2.59
CA ILE A 103 -6.65 -13.43 2.33
C ILE A 103 -7.36 -14.28 3.40
N ARG A 104 -7.19 -13.96 4.70
CA ARG A 104 -7.88 -14.68 5.79
C ARG A 104 -9.40 -14.62 5.67
N CYS A 105 -9.93 -13.45 5.34
CA CYS A 105 -11.36 -13.25 5.09
C CYS A 105 -11.85 -14.05 3.88
N TYR A 106 -11.06 -14.11 2.81
CA TYR A 106 -11.34 -14.96 1.66
C TYR A 106 -11.37 -16.44 2.06
N ASP A 107 -10.34 -16.93 2.75
CA ASP A 107 -10.26 -18.32 3.23
C ASP A 107 -11.45 -18.69 4.14
N ALA A 108 -11.88 -17.78 5.03
CA ALA A 108 -13.03 -18.00 5.89
C ALA A 108 -14.34 -18.16 5.09
N ARG A 109 -14.54 -17.34 4.04
CA ARG A 109 -15.70 -17.49 3.15
C ARG A 109 -15.66 -18.79 2.37
N VAL A 110 -14.47 -19.20 1.93
CA VAL A 110 -14.22 -20.49 1.29
C VAL A 110 -14.62 -21.63 2.23
N ALA A 111 -14.12 -21.62 3.47
CA ALA A 111 -14.42 -22.64 4.48
C ALA A 111 -15.91 -22.69 4.85
N LEU A 112 -16.61 -21.55 4.77
CA LEU A 112 -18.06 -21.46 4.94
C LEU A 112 -18.87 -21.99 3.75
N GLY A 113 -18.21 -22.41 2.67
CA GLY A 113 -18.89 -22.90 1.46
C GLY A 113 -19.62 -21.80 0.69
N ILE A 114 -19.26 -20.53 0.91
CA ILE A 114 -19.82 -19.40 0.15
C ILE A 114 -19.42 -19.52 -1.34
N PHE A 115 -18.25 -20.09 -1.60
CA PHE A 115 -17.72 -20.38 -2.94
C PHE A 115 -17.87 -21.88 -3.30
N ASN A 116 -19.07 -22.43 -3.19
CA ASN A 116 -19.33 -23.84 -3.54
C ASN A 116 -19.60 -24.02 -5.05
N GLN A 117 -18.55 -24.22 -5.85
CA GLN A 117 -18.67 -24.75 -7.22
C GLN A 117 -17.55 -25.75 -7.57
N PHE A 118 -17.53 -26.93 -6.96
CA PHE A 118 -16.65 -28.00 -7.44
C PHE A 118 -17.34 -28.86 -8.50
N SER A 119 -16.92 -28.67 -9.75
CA SER A 119 -16.90 -29.75 -10.74
C SER A 119 -15.59 -30.50 -10.54
N MET A 120 -15.60 -31.78 -10.17
CA MET A 120 -14.35 -32.53 -9.94
C MET A 120 -13.49 -32.57 -11.23
N PRO A 121 -12.26 -32.03 -11.21
CA PRO A 121 -11.31 -32.18 -12.33
C PRO A 121 -10.89 -33.63 -12.54
N LYS A 122 -10.27 -33.95 -13.69
CA LYS A 122 -9.63 -35.26 -13.91
C LYS A 122 -8.38 -35.39 -13.01
N LEU A 123 -8.02 -36.64 -12.66
CA LEU A 123 -6.87 -36.98 -11.80
C LEU A 123 -5.54 -36.34 -12.24
N ASP A 124 -5.32 -36.17 -13.54
CA ASP A 124 -4.08 -35.61 -14.10
C ASP A 124 -4.04 -34.07 -14.14
N SER A 125 -5.03 -33.38 -13.55
CA SER A 125 -5.04 -31.91 -13.51
C SER A 125 -4.05 -31.39 -12.47
N PRO A 126 -3.26 -30.33 -12.75
CA PRO A 126 -2.47 -29.66 -11.71
C PRO A 126 -3.35 -29.08 -10.59
N PHE A 127 -4.66 -28.92 -10.85
CA PHE A 127 -5.68 -28.47 -9.91
C PHE A 127 -6.44 -29.63 -9.26
N HIS A 128 -5.86 -30.84 -9.22
CA HIS A 128 -6.54 -31.97 -8.58
C HIS A 128 -6.66 -31.72 -7.06
N PRO A 129 -7.84 -31.95 -6.46
CA PRO A 129 -8.04 -31.76 -5.02
C PRO A 129 -7.05 -32.52 -4.15
N ASP A 130 -6.52 -33.66 -4.60
CA ASP A 130 -5.54 -34.43 -3.82
C ASP A 130 -4.19 -33.69 -3.61
N HIS A 131 -3.90 -32.64 -4.38
CA HIS A 131 -2.68 -31.83 -4.21
C HIS A 131 -2.85 -30.70 -3.19
N TYR A 132 -4.07 -30.45 -2.71
CA TYR A 132 -4.41 -29.31 -1.87
C TYR A 132 -5.36 -29.73 -0.74
N PRO A 133 -5.43 -28.98 0.37
CA PRO A 133 -6.46 -29.25 1.36
C PRO A 133 -7.84 -28.91 0.79
N SER A 134 -8.83 -29.80 0.91
CA SER A 134 -10.22 -29.48 0.52
C SER A 134 -10.70 -28.19 1.22
N PRO A 135 -11.35 -27.24 0.51
CA PRO A 135 -11.86 -27.33 -0.86
C PRO A 135 -10.87 -26.90 -1.96
N TYR A 136 -9.61 -26.60 -1.66
CA TYR A 136 -8.63 -26.15 -2.65
C TYR A 136 -8.21 -27.27 -3.63
N PRO A 137 -7.64 -26.91 -4.80
CA PRO A 137 -7.40 -25.57 -5.32
C PRO A 137 -8.61 -25.01 -6.08
N PHE A 138 -8.70 -23.69 -6.16
CA PHE A 138 -9.66 -23.05 -7.05
C PHE A 138 -9.19 -23.15 -8.49
N ILE A 139 -10.15 -23.33 -9.41
CA ILE A 139 -9.88 -23.23 -10.83
C ILE A 139 -9.51 -21.77 -11.12
N PRO A 140 -8.36 -21.50 -11.75
CA PRO A 140 -7.98 -20.13 -12.03
C PRO A 140 -9.04 -19.39 -12.81
N CYS A 141 -9.23 -18.12 -12.46
CA CYS A 141 -10.05 -17.15 -13.18
C CYS A 141 -11.53 -17.55 -13.24
N THR A 142 -12.01 -18.18 -12.17
CA THR A 142 -13.43 -18.54 -11.99
C THR A 142 -14.12 -17.75 -10.89
N HIS A 143 -13.38 -16.99 -10.08
CA HIS A 143 -13.91 -16.25 -8.94
C HIS A 143 -13.60 -14.76 -9.10
N ASP A 144 -14.65 -13.93 -9.13
CA ASP A 144 -14.51 -12.47 -9.24
C ASP A 144 -14.16 -11.80 -7.89
N GLU A 145 -14.14 -12.56 -6.79
CA GLU A 145 -13.96 -12.06 -5.41
C GLU A 145 -12.55 -12.32 -4.83
N ILE A 146 -11.55 -12.58 -5.67
CA ILE A 146 -10.17 -12.73 -5.20
C ILE A 146 -9.66 -11.42 -4.56
N PRO A 147 -8.83 -11.50 -3.49
CA PRO A 147 -8.20 -10.32 -2.91
C PRO A 147 -7.33 -9.59 -3.96
N ILE A 148 -7.58 -8.31 -4.20
CA ILE A 148 -6.76 -7.49 -5.10
C ILE A 148 -5.52 -7.02 -4.33
N LEU A 149 -4.32 -7.30 -4.85
CA LEU A 149 -3.09 -6.83 -4.24
C LEU A 149 -2.90 -5.33 -4.55
N GLN A 150 -2.98 -4.51 -3.49
CA GLN A 150 -2.70 -3.07 -3.52
C GLN A 150 -1.57 -2.67 -2.55
N GLN A 151 -1.11 -3.63 -1.75
CA GLN A 151 0.01 -3.45 -0.85
C GLN A 151 1.30 -3.51 -1.65
N ARG A 152 2.21 -2.57 -1.38
CA ARG A 152 3.52 -2.54 -2.02
C ARG A 152 4.35 -3.76 -1.60
N VAL A 153 4.88 -4.48 -2.58
CA VAL A 153 5.85 -5.56 -2.35
C VAL A 153 7.26 -5.00 -2.59
N PRO A 154 8.18 -5.10 -1.62
CA PRO A 154 9.57 -4.69 -1.81
C PRO A 154 10.23 -5.42 -2.98
N LEU A 155 11.09 -4.74 -3.75
CA LEU A 155 11.71 -5.32 -4.96
C LEU A 155 12.46 -6.63 -4.70
N HIS A 156 13.09 -6.79 -3.53
CA HIS A 156 13.82 -8.00 -3.16
C HIS A 156 12.91 -9.20 -2.82
N LEU A 157 11.62 -8.95 -2.57
CA LEU A 157 10.61 -9.99 -2.33
C LEU A 157 9.76 -10.28 -3.57
N LEU A 158 10.03 -9.62 -4.70
CA LEU A 158 9.42 -10.01 -5.96
C LEU A 158 9.98 -11.38 -6.39
N PRO A 159 9.13 -12.29 -6.91
CA PRO A 159 9.58 -13.58 -7.42
C PRO A 159 10.67 -13.43 -8.47
N GLN A 160 11.76 -14.18 -8.34
CA GLN A 160 12.83 -14.21 -9.34
C GLN A 160 12.38 -14.86 -10.64
N LYS A 161 11.52 -15.88 -10.54
CA LYS A 161 10.93 -16.59 -11.67
C LYS A 161 9.40 -16.63 -11.60
N LEU A 162 8.76 -16.50 -12.76
CA LEU A 162 7.33 -16.74 -12.94
C LEU A 162 7.09 -17.93 -13.87
N TYR A 163 6.23 -18.84 -13.44
CA TYR A 163 5.61 -19.84 -14.30
C TYR A 163 4.25 -19.31 -14.75
N VAL A 164 4.18 -18.90 -16.01
CA VAL A 164 2.99 -18.25 -16.58
C VAL A 164 2.16 -19.29 -17.31
N HIS A 165 0.96 -19.53 -16.80
CA HIS A 165 -0.05 -20.41 -17.37
C HIS A 165 -0.94 -19.59 -18.33
N ASP A 166 -0.87 -19.92 -19.62
CA ASP A 166 -1.56 -19.19 -20.69
C ASP A 166 -2.24 -20.16 -21.69
N PRO A 167 -3.33 -20.86 -21.30
CA PRO A 167 -4.01 -21.83 -22.17
C PRO A 167 -4.55 -21.25 -23.49
N TRP A 168 -4.65 -19.93 -23.60
CA TRP A 168 -5.10 -19.22 -24.81
C TRP A 168 -3.96 -18.62 -25.63
N ASN A 169 -2.70 -18.86 -25.24
CA ASN A 169 -1.53 -18.38 -25.95
C ASN A 169 -1.50 -16.85 -26.19
N LYS A 170 -2.05 -16.06 -25.26
CA LYS A 170 -2.14 -14.60 -25.35
C LYS A 170 -0.78 -13.91 -25.25
N LEU A 171 0.24 -14.52 -24.65
CA LEU A 171 1.58 -13.93 -24.57
C LEU A 171 2.23 -13.75 -25.96
N THR A 172 1.72 -14.42 -27.01
CA THR A 172 2.17 -14.20 -28.40
C THR A 172 1.57 -12.95 -29.05
N ILE A 173 0.57 -12.34 -28.42
CA ILE A 173 -0.15 -11.14 -28.92
C ILE A 173 -0.63 -11.34 -30.37
N SER A 174 -1.33 -12.45 -30.61
CA SER A 174 -2.03 -12.64 -31.87
C SER A 174 -3.46 -12.08 -31.79
N GLU A 175 -3.82 -11.19 -32.72
CA GLU A 175 -5.18 -10.63 -32.83
C GLU A 175 -6.24 -11.68 -33.23
N SER A 176 -5.80 -12.87 -33.65
CA SER A 176 -6.68 -13.88 -34.25
C SER A 176 -7.45 -14.74 -33.24
N ASP A 177 -7.08 -14.75 -31.95
CA ASP A 177 -7.75 -15.62 -30.98
C ASP A 177 -8.98 -14.98 -30.35
N SER A 178 -10.11 -15.20 -31.02
CA SER A 178 -11.46 -14.80 -30.59
C SER A 178 -12.02 -15.59 -29.40
N ASP A 179 -11.36 -16.68 -28.96
CA ASP A 179 -11.87 -17.52 -27.88
C ASP A 179 -11.60 -16.89 -26.50
N HIS A 180 -12.61 -16.20 -25.97
CA HIS A 180 -12.62 -15.61 -24.62
C HIS A 180 -13.76 -16.15 -23.75
N LYS A 181 -14.55 -17.11 -24.26
CA LYS A 181 -15.75 -17.63 -23.58
C LYS A 181 -15.55 -19.05 -23.05
N THR A 182 -14.57 -19.78 -23.58
CA THR A 182 -14.25 -21.11 -23.08
C THR A 182 -13.75 -21.01 -21.65
N ARG A 183 -14.28 -21.83 -20.74
CA ARG A 183 -13.81 -21.90 -19.35
C ARG A 183 -12.39 -22.48 -19.28
N TRP A 184 -11.60 -22.08 -18.29
CA TRP A 184 -10.22 -22.53 -18.08
C TRP A 184 -10.05 -24.06 -18.21
N LEU A 185 -10.78 -24.85 -17.42
CA LEU A 185 -10.70 -26.31 -17.46
C LEU A 185 -11.02 -26.90 -18.84
N SER A 186 -11.98 -26.32 -19.55
CA SER A 186 -12.35 -26.79 -20.90
C SER A 186 -11.25 -26.48 -21.92
N LYS A 187 -10.57 -25.33 -21.75
CA LYS A 187 -9.44 -24.95 -22.60
C LYS A 187 -8.26 -25.89 -22.37
N VAL A 188 -7.86 -26.06 -21.11
CA VAL A 188 -6.77 -26.97 -20.71
C VAL A 188 -7.05 -28.42 -21.11
N ALA A 189 -8.27 -28.91 -20.92
CA ALA A 189 -8.62 -30.28 -21.30
C ALA A 189 -8.55 -30.55 -22.82
N LYS A 190 -8.68 -29.50 -23.65
CA LYS A 190 -8.66 -29.61 -25.12
C LYS A 190 -7.27 -29.41 -25.71
N GLY A 191 -6.53 -28.42 -25.22
CA GLY A 191 -5.26 -27.96 -25.79
C GLY A 191 -4.03 -28.21 -24.92
N GLY A 192 -4.21 -28.69 -23.69
CA GLY A 192 -3.18 -28.63 -22.66
C GLY A 192 -3.08 -27.24 -22.03
N ASP A 193 -2.30 -27.17 -20.96
CA ASP A 193 -1.90 -25.90 -20.36
C ASP A 193 -0.55 -25.47 -20.98
N ILE A 194 -0.46 -24.21 -21.43
CA ILE A 194 0.76 -23.67 -22.02
C ILE A 194 1.48 -22.92 -20.91
N VAL A 195 2.54 -23.54 -20.37
CA VAL A 195 3.34 -22.96 -19.28
C VAL A 195 4.64 -22.42 -19.84
N ARG A 196 4.95 -21.17 -19.54
CA ARG A 196 6.18 -20.49 -19.96
C ARG A 196 6.90 -19.90 -18.76
N THR A 197 8.22 -19.91 -18.79
CA THR A 197 9.06 -19.38 -17.71
C THR A 197 9.55 -17.98 -18.05
N TYR A 198 9.44 -17.08 -17.08
CA TYR A 198 9.92 -15.71 -17.16
C TYR A 198 10.81 -15.39 -15.97
N SER A 199 11.83 -14.57 -16.20
CA SER A 199 12.73 -14.08 -15.15
C SER A 199 12.48 -12.61 -14.86
N LEU A 200 12.58 -12.23 -13.58
CA LEU A 200 12.52 -10.84 -13.13
C LEU A 200 13.68 -10.04 -13.74
N SER A 201 13.36 -8.91 -14.35
CA SER A 201 14.32 -8.00 -14.97
C SER A 201 14.29 -6.66 -14.24
N LEU A 202 15.38 -6.39 -13.50
CA LEU A 202 15.61 -5.13 -12.82
C LEU A 202 16.57 -4.24 -13.62
N ALA A 203 16.32 -2.95 -13.62
CA ALA A 203 17.28 -1.95 -14.06
C ALA A 203 18.39 -1.82 -12.98
N PRO A 204 19.58 -1.29 -13.31
CA PRO A 204 20.67 -1.15 -12.33
C PRO A 204 20.27 -0.39 -11.06
N GLU A 205 19.45 0.65 -11.18
CA GLU A 205 18.90 1.40 -10.02
C GLU A 205 18.00 0.50 -9.15
N GLY A 206 17.17 -0.34 -9.78
CA GLY A 206 16.29 -1.28 -9.10
C GLY A 206 17.05 -2.42 -8.41
N GLU A 207 18.11 -2.95 -9.04
CA GLU A 207 19.00 -3.96 -8.43
C GLU A 207 19.69 -3.40 -7.18
N GLU A 208 20.18 -2.16 -7.24
CA GLU A 208 20.80 -1.50 -6.09
C GLU A 208 19.80 -1.30 -4.95
N ILE A 209 18.58 -0.82 -5.26
CA ILE A 209 17.51 -0.66 -4.27
C ILE A 209 17.13 -2.01 -3.65
N ALA A 210 16.94 -3.05 -4.48
CA ALA A 210 16.60 -4.39 -4.01
C ALA A 210 17.68 -4.96 -3.09
N SER A 211 18.95 -4.90 -3.48
CA SER A 211 20.06 -5.41 -2.67
C SER A 211 20.21 -4.66 -1.34
N LYS A 212 20.07 -3.34 -1.34
CA LYS A 212 20.09 -2.54 -0.10
C LYS A 212 18.92 -2.89 0.81
N ALA A 213 17.72 -3.00 0.26
CA ALA A 213 16.52 -3.34 1.01
C ALA A 213 16.61 -4.75 1.61
N GLN A 214 17.12 -5.73 0.84
CA GLN A 214 17.34 -7.09 1.32
C GLN A 214 18.29 -7.12 2.52
N LYS A 215 19.46 -6.48 2.41
CA LYS A 215 20.43 -6.43 3.52
C LYS A 215 19.84 -5.77 4.76
N LEU A 216 19.08 -4.69 4.58
CA LEU A 216 18.42 -4.02 5.69
C LEU A 216 17.37 -4.92 6.35
N ALA A 217 16.58 -5.65 5.56
CA ALA A 217 15.59 -6.60 6.07
C ALA A 217 16.25 -7.77 6.80
N GLU A 218 17.32 -8.36 6.24
CA GLU A 218 18.08 -9.43 6.89
C GLU A 218 18.69 -8.97 8.22
N MET A 219 19.25 -7.75 8.27
CA MET A 219 19.77 -7.17 9.51
C MET A 219 18.67 -6.92 10.55
N ALA A 220 17.49 -6.46 10.11
CA ALA A 220 16.34 -6.25 10.98
C ALA A 220 15.82 -7.58 11.55
N GLU A 221 15.72 -8.62 10.73
CA GLU A 221 15.33 -9.97 11.17
C GLU A 221 16.39 -10.60 12.08
N ASP A 222 17.68 -10.38 11.83
CA ASP A 222 18.76 -10.82 12.72
C ASP A 222 18.74 -10.10 14.07
N ALA A 223 18.31 -8.84 14.11
CA ALA A 223 18.10 -8.09 15.34
C ALA A 223 16.87 -8.61 16.09
N ALA A 224 15.73 -8.76 15.40
CA ALA A 224 14.49 -9.28 15.97
C ALA A 224 14.65 -10.72 16.48
N ALA A 225 15.45 -11.56 15.80
CA ALA A 225 15.73 -12.94 16.23
C ALA A 225 16.60 -13.03 17.50
N LYS A 226 17.24 -11.94 17.94
CA LYS A 226 17.99 -11.87 19.20
C LYS A 226 17.15 -11.33 20.35
N GLU A 227 16.06 -10.63 20.04
CA GLU A 227 15.19 -10.03 21.04
C GLU A 227 14.26 -11.09 21.62
N GLU A 228 14.39 -11.33 22.93
CA GLU A 228 13.52 -12.25 23.65
C GLU A 228 12.13 -11.61 23.79
N SER A 229 11.15 -12.17 23.09
CA SER A 229 9.76 -11.71 23.19
C SER A 229 9.12 -12.26 24.47
N VAL A 230 8.61 -11.39 25.33
CA VAL A 230 7.98 -11.76 26.60
C VAL A 230 6.50 -11.36 26.60
N LEU A 231 5.62 -12.32 26.83
CA LEU A 231 4.19 -12.08 27.08
C LEU A 231 3.95 -12.01 28.59
N ARG A 232 3.39 -10.91 29.07
CA ARG A 232 3.03 -10.73 30.48
C ARG A 232 1.60 -11.23 30.74
N VAL A 233 1.46 -12.21 31.62
CA VAL A 233 0.18 -12.74 32.07
C VAL A 233 -0.08 -12.22 33.48
N PHE A 234 -1.05 -11.31 33.59
CA PHE A 234 -1.43 -10.73 34.87
C PHE A 234 -2.26 -11.73 35.68
N PRO A 235 -1.99 -11.87 36.98
CA PRO A 235 -2.66 -12.86 37.82
C PRO A 235 -4.16 -12.59 38.01
N THR A 236 -4.57 -11.33 37.97
CA THR A 236 -5.99 -10.97 38.05
C THR A 236 -6.34 -9.92 37.00
N GLY A 237 -7.52 -10.05 36.40
CA GLY A 237 -8.08 -9.02 35.50
C GLY A 237 -8.68 -7.82 36.24
N LYS A 238 -8.51 -7.73 37.58
CA LYS A 238 -9.02 -6.64 38.41
C LYS A 238 -7.88 -5.73 38.83
N GLU A 239 -8.10 -4.42 38.72
CA GLU A 239 -7.18 -3.42 39.26
C GLU A 239 -7.20 -3.50 40.80
N GLY A 240 -6.03 -3.61 41.41
CA GLY A 240 -5.88 -3.66 42.86
C GLY A 240 -4.65 -4.43 43.32
N PRO A 241 -4.32 -4.37 44.63
CA PRO A 241 -3.25 -5.18 45.20
C PRO A 241 -3.58 -6.66 45.03
N THR A 242 -2.59 -7.43 44.59
CA THR A 242 -2.65 -8.89 44.47
C THR A 242 -1.42 -9.48 45.15
N GLU A 243 -1.59 -10.61 45.81
CA GLU A 243 -0.47 -11.38 46.38
C GLU A 243 0.14 -12.35 45.35
N GLU A 244 -0.49 -12.48 44.18
CA GLU A 244 -0.01 -13.34 43.11
C GLU A 244 1.08 -12.65 42.27
N PRO A 245 2.12 -13.39 41.86
CA PRO A 245 3.22 -12.87 41.06
C PRO A 245 2.76 -12.55 39.63
N LEU A 246 3.43 -11.61 38.98
CA LEU A 246 3.33 -11.45 37.53
C LEU A 246 4.06 -12.62 36.85
N ILE A 247 3.43 -13.23 35.84
CA ILE A 247 4.07 -14.26 35.05
C ILE A 247 4.57 -13.66 33.75
N GLU A 248 5.88 -13.68 33.55
CA GLU A 248 6.55 -13.36 32.31
C GLU A 248 6.77 -14.62 31.49
N VAL A 249 6.03 -14.75 30.40
CA VAL A 249 6.09 -15.90 29.51
C VAL A 249 7.05 -15.60 28.39
N VAL A 250 8.23 -16.24 28.43
CA VAL A 250 9.19 -16.18 27.34
C VAL A 250 8.63 -16.97 26.16
N LEU A 251 8.40 -16.27 25.05
CA LEU A 251 7.91 -16.86 23.81
C LEU A 251 9.07 -17.51 23.05
N PRO A 252 8.82 -18.60 22.29
CA PRO A 252 9.85 -19.12 21.40
C PRO A 252 10.25 -18.08 20.35
N LEU A 253 11.46 -18.24 19.79
CA LEU A 253 11.92 -17.40 18.70
C LEU A 253 10.95 -17.45 17.51
N ARG A 254 10.56 -16.27 17.05
CA ARG A 254 9.70 -16.10 15.88
C ARG A 254 10.38 -16.68 14.63
N PRO A 255 9.66 -17.41 13.77
CA PRO A 255 10.18 -17.81 12.46
C PRO A 255 10.64 -16.58 11.68
N ARG A 256 11.83 -16.67 11.09
CA ARG A 256 12.38 -15.59 10.26
C ARG A 256 11.46 -15.31 9.09
N LYS A 257 11.23 -14.03 8.79
CA LYS A 257 10.57 -13.63 7.56
C LYS A 257 11.42 -14.02 6.36
N ARG A 258 10.75 -14.26 5.24
CA ARG A 258 11.37 -14.60 3.98
C ARG A 258 12.15 -13.40 3.45
N SER A 259 13.40 -13.60 3.02
CA SER A 259 14.24 -12.53 2.44
C SER A 259 14.22 -12.51 0.91
N GLN A 260 13.69 -13.56 0.27
CA GLN A 260 13.56 -13.63 -1.20
C GLN A 260 12.46 -14.62 -1.61
N VAL A 261 11.86 -14.38 -2.77
CA VAL A 261 10.89 -15.31 -3.38
C VAL A 261 11.51 -15.87 -4.65
N GLU A 262 11.71 -17.20 -4.69
CA GLU A 262 12.33 -17.85 -5.84
C GLU A 262 11.37 -17.92 -7.03
N GLU A 263 10.16 -18.40 -6.78
CA GLU A 263 9.22 -18.80 -7.82
C GLU A 263 7.80 -18.39 -7.44
N ALA A 264 6.99 -18.09 -8.45
CA ALA A 264 5.56 -17.85 -8.33
C ALA A 264 4.84 -18.27 -9.61
N HIS A 265 3.52 -18.46 -9.52
CA HIS A 265 2.68 -18.85 -10.65
C HIS A 265 1.76 -17.70 -11.05
N LEU A 266 1.61 -17.49 -12.35
CA LEU A 266 0.75 -16.45 -12.91
C LEU A 266 -0.25 -17.08 -13.86
N TYR A 267 -1.55 -16.87 -13.61
CA TYR A 267 -2.63 -17.42 -14.42
C TYR A 267 -3.24 -16.31 -15.26
N LEU A 268 -3.10 -16.43 -16.59
CA LEU A 268 -3.56 -15.43 -17.54
C LEU A 268 -4.92 -15.83 -18.12
N SER A 269 -5.96 -15.04 -17.85
CA SER A 269 -7.30 -15.30 -18.37
C SER A 269 -7.78 -14.24 -19.37
N PRO A 270 -8.55 -14.66 -20.38
CA PRO A 270 -9.38 -13.75 -21.16
C PRO A 270 -10.61 -13.28 -20.36
N PRO A 271 -11.29 -12.21 -20.81
CA PRO A 271 -10.90 -11.32 -21.91
C PRO A 271 -9.78 -10.34 -21.51
N ALA A 272 -9.22 -9.64 -22.51
CA ALA A 272 -8.36 -8.49 -22.23
C ALA A 272 -9.18 -7.40 -21.53
N LEU A 273 -8.58 -6.75 -20.52
CA LEU A 273 -9.15 -5.62 -19.80
C LEU A 273 -9.12 -4.34 -20.65
N GLY A 274 -8.08 -4.16 -21.45
CA GLY A 274 -7.90 -2.97 -22.27
C GLY A 274 -6.81 -3.11 -23.33
N PHE A 275 -6.87 -2.22 -24.33
CA PHE A 275 -5.93 -2.16 -25.44
C PHE A 275 -5.27 -0.79 -25.47
N GLY A 276 -3.96 -0.77 -25.23
CA GLY A 276 -3.11 0.37 -25.48
C GLY A 276 -2.55 0.35 -26.90
N HIS A 277 -1.97 1.46 -27.32
CA HIS A 277 -1.31 1.57 -28.64
C HIS A 277 -0.11 0.60 -28.79
N HIS A 278 0.50 0.26 -27.66
CA HIS A 278 1.75 -0.49 -27.57
C HIS A 278 1.62 -1.76 -26.72
N SER A 279 0.42 -2.02 -26.19
CA SER A 279 0.24 -3.04 -25.17
C SER A 279 -1.18 -3.58 -25.08
N ILE A 280 -1.32 -4.81 -24.58
CA ILE A 280 -2.60 -5.41 -24.21
C ILE A 280 -2.58 -5.66 -22.70
N VAL A 281 -3.69 -5.39 -22.03
CA VAL A 281 -3.82 -5.49 -20.57
C VAL A 281 -4.75 -6.64 -20.22
N HIS A 282 -4.34 -7.49 -19.28
CA HIS A 282 -5.12 -8.63 -18.79
C HIS A 282 -5.24 -8.58 -17.27
N ASN A 283 -6.39 -9.01 -16.77
CA ASN A 283 -6.50 -9.42 -15.37
C ASN A 283 -5.83 -10.78 -15.21
N VAL A 284 -5.06 -10.92 -14.15
CA VAL A 284 -4.32 -12.14 -13.85
C VAL A 284 -4.45 -12.49 -12.38
N GLU A 285 -4.48 -13.78 -12.12
CA GLU A 285 -4.35 -14.33 -10.78
C GLU A 285 -2.88 -14.65 -10.54
N TRP A 286 -2.34 -14.11 -9.46
CA TRP A 286 -0.94 -14.26 -9.09
C TRP A 286 -0.86 -15.07 -7.80
N GLU A 287 -0.27 -16.26 -7.89
CA GLU A 287 -0.09 -17.16 -6.77
C GLU A 287 1.30 -16.97 -6.18
N LEU A 288 1.33 -16.59 -4.90
CA LEU A 288 2.53 -16.24 -4.15
C LEU A 288 2.62 -17.04 -2.85
N PRO A 289 3.83 -17.20 -2.27
CA PRO A 289 3.98 -17.78 -0.94
C PRO A 289 3.12 -17.05 0.09
N ARG A 290 2.32 -17.78 0.86
CA ARG A 290 1.37 -17.20 1.81
C ARG A 290 2.05 -16.42 2.93
N ASP A 291 3.23 -16.87 3.35
CA ASP A 291 4.06 -16.20 4.37
C ASP A 291 4.69 -14.88 3.90
N LEU A 292 4.51 -14.51 2.63
CA LEU A 292 4.80 -13.15 2.16
C LEU A 292 3.81 -12.12 2.75
N PHE A 293 2.58 -12.56 3.05
CA PHE A 293 1.47 -11.69 3.41
C PHE A 293 0.86 -12.00 4.78
N VAL A 294 0.87 -13.26 5.19
CA VAL A 294 0.30 -13.71 6.45
C VAL A 294 1.44 -14.07 7.37
N GLU A 295 1.55 -13.37 8.49
CA GLU A 295 2.58 -13.66 9.48
C GLU A 295 2.28 -14.97 10.22
N ALA A 296 3.35 -15.67 10.64
CA ALA A 296 3.23 -16.75 11.60
C ALA A 296 2.62 -16.23 12.90
N ARG A 297 1.76 -17.02 13.55
CA ARG A 297 1.04 -16.61 14.75
C ARG A 297 1.29 -17.57 15.90
N LEU A 298 1.22 -17.03 17.11
CA LEU A 298 1.23 -17.79 18.34
C LEU A 298 -0.15 -17.65 18.99
N CYS A 299 -0.84 -18.77 19.18
CA CYS A 299 -2.18 -18.75 19.75
C CYS A 299 -2.11 -18.38 21.23
N LYS A 300 -2.57 -17.17 21.58
CA LYS A 300 -2.52 -16.64 22.96
C LYS A 300 -3.19 -17.58 23.96
N ALA A 301 -4.35 -18.14 23.62
CA ALA A 301 -5.06 -19.09 24.46
C ALA A 301 -4.25 -20.38 24.71
N CYS A 302 -3.53 -20.89 23.70
CA CYS A 302 -2.63 -22.02 23.90
C CYS A 302 -1.47 -21.67 24.84
N VAL A 303 -0.92 -20.46 24.73
CA VAL A 303 0.15 -19.99 25.62
C VAL A 303 -0.36 -19.87 27.05
N GLU A 304 -1.54 -19.28 27.25
CA GLU A 304 -2.17 -19.16 28.57
C GLU A 304 -2.47 -20.52 29.20
N GLU A 305 -2.99 -21.48 28.41
CA GLU A 305 -3.25 -22.84 28.87
C GLU A 305 -1.95 -23.58 29.25
N ASP A 306 -0.90 -23.47 28.42
CA ASP A 306 0.41 -24.05 28.71
C ASP A 306 1.01 -23.45 29.99
N VAL A 307 0.90 -22.13 30.16
CA VAL A 307 1.33 -21.44 31.38
C VAL A 307 0.55 -21.91 32.59
N HIS A 308 -0.78 -22.05 32.48
CA HIS A 308 -1.61 -22.54 33.56
C HIS A 308 -1.20 -23.96 33.99
N GLN A 309 -0.96 -24.85 33.04
CA GLN A 309 -0.49 -26.22 33.30
C GLN A 309 0.89 -26.23 33.97
N GLN A 310 1.82 -25.39 33.51
CA GLN A 310 3.16 -25.27 34.11
C GLN A 310 3.10 -24.71 35.54
N VAL A 311 2.30 -23.67 35.78
CA VAL A 311 2.09 -23.09 37.12
C VAL A 311 1.47 -24.13 38.06
N GLN A 312 0.44 -24.86 37.59
CA GLN A 312 -0.20 -25.89 38.41
C GLN A 312 0.79 -27.00 38.78
N LYS A 313 1.62 -27.44 37.83
CA LYS A 313 2.68 -28.42 38.09
C LYS A 313 3.68 -27.92 39.13
N LEU A 314 4.11 -26.66 39.07
CA LEU A 314 5.00 -26.06 40.07
C LEU A 314 4.38 -26.02 41.47
N LYS A 315 3.05 -25.77 41.55
CA LYS A 315 2.30 -25.84 42.82
C LYS A 315 2.21 -27.26 43.35
N ASP A 316 1.88 -28.22 42.50
CA ASP A 316 1.74 -29.63 42.88
C ASP A 316 3.09 -30.22 43.36
N GLU A 317 4.21 -29.75 42.80
CA GLU A 317 5.57 -30.13 43.21
C GLU A 317 6.11 -29.34 44.42
N GLY A 318 5.36 -28.36 44.95
CA GLY A 318 5.78 -27.51 46.07
C GLY A 318 6.96 -26.57 45.76
N GLN A 319 7.24 -26.35 44.48
CA GLN A 319 8.31 -25.45 44.00
C GLN A 319 7.82 -23.99 43.90
N TRP A 320 6.50 -23.79 43.81
CA TRP A 320 5.88 -22.48 43.68
C TRP A 320 6.21 -21.54 44.85
N GLU A 321 6.09 -22.01 46.10
CA GLU A 321 6.41 -21.21 47.27
C GLU A 321 7.91 -20.90 47.40
N ALA A 322 8.78 -21.73 46.80
CA ALA A 322 10.21 -21.47 46.77
C ALA A 322 10.54 -20.33 45.80
N LEU A 323 9.92 -20.33 44.60
CA LEU A 323 10.06 -19.24 43.62
C LEU A 323 9.56 -17.89 44.13
N LEU A 324 8.51 -17.89 44.97
CA LEU A 324 8.01 -16.65 45.59
C LEU A 324 8.94 -16.06 46.67
N LYS A 325 9.75 -16.90 47.32
CA LYS A 325 10.66 -16.46 48.38
C LYS A 325 11.99 -15.92 47.86
N ASP A 326 12.39 -16.37 46.67
CA ASP A 326 13.58 -15.91 45.97
C ASP A 326 13.22 -15.62 44.50
N PRO A 327 12.43 -14.55 44.25
CA PRO A 327 12.12 -14.14 42.88
C PRO A 327 13.44 -13.69 42.27
N GLY A 328 14.00 -14.51 41.37
CA GLY A 328 15.25 -14.19 40.68
C GLY A 328 15.19 -12.77 40.10
N GLU A 329 16.26 -11.99 40.32
CA GLU A 329 16.44 -10.57 39.94
C GLU A 329 15.16 -9.73 39.88
N THR A 330 14.96 -8.84 40.85
CA THR A 330 13.95 -7.78 40.75
C THR A 330 14.12 -7.05 39.42
N PRO A 331 13.12 -7.07 38.52
CA PRO A 331 13.23 -6.38 37.25
C PRO A 331 13.47 -4.90 37.53
N GLU A 332 14.41 -4.28 36.81
CA GLU A 332 14.45 -2.81 36.74
C GLU A 332 13.05 -2.34 36.34
N GLU A 333 12.49 -1.36 37.07
CA GLU A 333 11.18 -0.75 36.79
C GLU A 333 11.14 -0.27 35.33
N THR A 334 10.77 -1.16 34.42
CA THR A 334 10.65 -0.88 33.00
C THR A 334 9.19 -0.57 32.77
N THR A 335 8.84 0.71 32.92
CA THR A 335 7.65 1.28 32.28
C THR A 335 7.78 1.10 30.77
N GLN A 336 7.41 -0.08 30.27
CA GLN A 336 7.22 -0.31 28.85
C GLN A 336 5.86 0.28 28.49
N GLU A 337 5.88 1.40 27.77
CA GLU A 337 4.76 1.82 26.95
C GLU A 337 4.53 0.73 25.90
N TYR A 338 3.45 -0.03 26.06
CA TYR A 338 2.97 -0.92 25.01
C TYR A 338 2.47 -0.05 23.86
N SER A 339 3.30 0.19 22.85
CA SER A 339 2.78 0.50 21.52
C SER A 339 2.38 -0.82 20.88
N GLU A 340 1.12 -1.25 21.04
CA GLU A 340 0.56 -2.15 20.04
C GLU A 340 0.71 -1.43 18.69
N GLU A 341 1.38 -2.04 17.72
CA GLU A 341 1.51 -1.49 16.37
C GLU A 341 0.13 -1.02 15.91
N GLU A 342 0.00 0.30 15.71
CA GLU A 342 -1.26 0.96 15.38
C GLU A 342 -1.74 0.53 13.99
N ILE A 343 -2.44 -0.59 13.90
CA ILE A 343 -3.36 -0.85 12.79
C ILE A 343 -4.59 -0.01 13.09
N PHE A 344 -4.63 1.20 12.53
CA PHE A 344 -5.76 2.12 12.61
C PHE A 344 -6.98 1.56 11.88
N THR A 345 -7.85 0.83 12.59
CA THR A 345 -9.27 0.77 12.28
C THR A 345 -9.98 1.89 13.07
N LEU A 346 -10.99 2.51 12.45
CA LEU A 346 -11.86 3.54 13.03
C LEU A 346 -12.75 2.96 14.16
N GLU A 347 -12.14 2.38 15.19
CA GLU A 347 -12.79 2.06 16.45
C GLU A 347 -12.76 3.30 17.38
N PRO A 348 -13.73 3.46 18.30
CA PRO A 348 -13.67 4.50 19.34
C PRO A 348 -12.32 4.44 20.06
N PRO A 349 -11.81 5.57 20.60
CA PRO A 349 -10.48 5.64 21.21
C PRO A 349 -10.30 4.48 22.18
N ARG A 350 -9.46 3.51 21.81
CA ARG A 350 -9.08 2.42 22.70
C ARG A 350 -8.36 3.09 23.87
N VAL A 351 -8.99 3.07 25.03
CA VAL A 351 -8.34 3.47 26.28
C VAL A 351 -7.19 2.48 26.48
N ILE A 352 -5.98 2.86 26.08
CA ILE A 352 -4.78 2.06 26.33
C ILE A 352 -4.57 2.08 27.84
N ARG A 353 -4.97 1.01 28.51
CA ARG A 353 -4.71 0.83 29.93
C ARG A 353 -3.31 0.29 30.06
N ILE A 354 -2.37 1.17 30.41
CA ILE A 354 -1.03 0.75 30.81
C ILE A 354 -1.15 0.15 32.20
N ALA A 355 -1.06 -1.17 32.29
CA ALA A 355 -1.02 -1.87 33.57
C ALA A 355 0.43 -1.89 34.08
N SER A 356 0.71 -1.16 35.16
CA SER A 356 1.97 -1.25 35.90
C SER A 356 1.83 -2.30 37.02
N TYR A 357 2.77 -3.23 37.11
CA TYR A 357 2.83 -4.22 38.18
C TYR A 357 4.06 -3.97 39.07
N SER A 358 3.85 -4.00 40.39
CA SER A 358 4.92 -3.90 41.38
C SER A 358 4.81 -5.10 42.32
N GLY A 359 5.71 -6.07 42.18
CA GLY A 359 5.70 -7.31 42.94
C GLY A 359 6.68 -8.34 42.38
N PRO A 360 6.66 -9.58 42.90
CA PRO A 360 7.49 -10.67 42.38
C PRO A 360 7.10 -11.04 40.94
N VAL A 361 8.11 -11.32 40.11
CA VAL A 361 7.92 -11.77 38.73
C VAL A 361 8.47 -13.18 38.58
N ILE A 362 7.69 -14.06 37.94
CA ILE A 362 8.10 -15.43 37.63
C ILE A 362 8.23 -15.57 36.13
N ARG A 363 9.39 -16.03 35.66
CA ARG A 363 9.63 -16.29 34.22
C ARG A 363 9.34 -17.74 33.88
N ILE A 364 8.52 -17.98 32.86
CA ILE A 364 8.14 -19.30 32.35
C ILE A 364 8.42 -19.36 30.85
N HIS A 365 9.02 -20.44 30.37
CA HIS A 365 9.20 -20.67 28.93
C HIS A 365 8.04 -21.50 28.39
N THR A 366 7.30 -20.97 27.42
CA THR A 366 6.19 -21.74 26.82
C THR A 366 6.70 -22.81 25.86
N ALA A 367 6.05 -23.98 25.87
CA ALA A 367 6.30 -25.04 24.90
C ALA A 367 5.48 -24.87 23.61
N VAL A 368 4.59 -23.87 23.55
CA VAL A 368 3.77 -23.57 22.39
C VAL A 368 4.65 -23.07 21.26
N LYS A 369 4.57 -23.71 20.09
CA LYS A 369 5.33 -23.33 18.90
C LYS A 369 4.57 -22.29 18.08
N TRP A 370 5.32 -21.42 17.42
CA TRP A 370 4.80 -20.60 16.32
C TRP A 370 4.18 -21.49 15.27
N ARG A 371 3.04 -21.06 14.73
CA ARG A 371 2.34 -21.75 13.67
C ARG A 371 2.51 -21.03 12.37
N SER A 372 2.77 -21.82 11.34
CA SER A 372 2.82 -21.31 9.99
C SER A 372 1.41 -20.92 9.52
N PRO A 373 1.27 -19.95 8.59
CA PRO A 373 -0.02 -19.49 8.07
C PRO A 373 -0.94 -20.55 7.45
N TRP A 374 -0.39 -21.71 7.08
CA TRP A 374 -1.09 -22.82 6.43
C TRP A 374 -1.43 -23.99 7.38
N GLU A 375 -0.91 -23.97 8.61
CA GLU A 375 -1.19 -25.00 9.59
C GLU A 375 -2.62 -24.87 10.12
N GLU A 376 -3.24 -26.02 10.40
CA GLU A 376 -4.61 -26.09 10.92
C GLU A 376 -4.74 -25.33 12.25
N GLN A 377 -5.76 -24.47 12.35
CA GLN A 377 -6.06 -23.76 13.60
C GLN A 377 -6.62 -24.74 14.64
N ARG A 378 -6.13 -24.65 15.89
CA ARG A 378 -6.63 -25.49 17.00
C ARG A 378 -7.94 -24.92 17.56
N ASP A 379 -8.62 -25.74 18.36
CA ASP A 379 -9.94 -25.50 18.97
C ASP A 379 -10.15 -24.16 19.69
N HIS A 380 -9.09 -23.45 20.11
CA HIS A 380 -9.22 -22.14 20.75
C HIS A 380 -9.42 -20.98 19.76
N GLU A 381 -9.06 -21.15 18.48
CA GLU A 381 -9.32 -20.19 17.40
C GLU A 381 -10.53 -20.60 16.55
N SER A 382 -10.98 -21.85 16.65
CA SER A 382 -12.06 -22.43 15.83
C SER A 382 -13.45 -21.84 16.10
N SER A 383 -13.62 -21.01 17.13
CA SER A 383 -14.85 -20.21 17.30
C SER A 383 -15.03 -19.15 16.20
N SER A 384 -13.96 -18.86 15.43
CA SER A 384 -13.97 -17.94 14.30
C SER A 384 -13.95 -18.76 13.01
N PHE A 385 -15.13 -19.01 12.45
CA PHE A 385 -15.40 -19.59 11.12
C PHE A 385 -14.19 -20.10 10.29
N GLY A 386 -14.01 -21.42 10.24
CA GLY A 386 -13.22 -22.11 9.20
C GLY A 386 -11.83 -22.58 9.62
N SER A 387 -11.75 -23.66 10.40
CA SER A 387 -10.48 -24.21 10.93
C SER A 387 -9.75 -25.19 10.00
N GLY A 388 -10.05 -25.20 8.70
CA GLY A 388 -9.44 -26.16 7.78
C GLY A 388 -7.99 -25.79 7.42
N PRO A 389 -7.15 -26.77 7.04
CA PRO A 389 -5.85 -26.47 6.43
C PRO A 389 -6.04 -25.61 5.17
N VAL A 390 -5.16 -24.63 4.97
CA VAL A 390 -5.15 -23.76 3.78
C VAL A 390 -3.88 -23.99 2.97
N PRO A 391 -3.84 -23.64 1.67
CA PRO A 391 -2.65 -23.83 0.84
C PRO A 391 -1.44 -23.04 1.36
N HIS A 392 -0.22 -23.52 1.07
CA HIS A 392 1.03 -22.82 1.38
C HIS A 392 1.20 -21.51 0.59
N THR A 393 0.41 -21.34 -0.46
CA THR A 393 0.34 -20.18 -1.33
C THR A 393 -0.98 -19.42 -1.13
N ALA A 394 -1.02 -18.18 -1.59
CA ALA A 394 -2.21 -17.36 -1.67
C ALA A 394 -2.33 -16.79 -3.09
N ILE A 395 -3.55 -16.74 -3.60
CA ILE A 395 -3.86 -16.15 -4.90
C ILE A 395 -4.36 -14.73 -4.68
N VAL A 396 -3.77 -13.78 -5.41
CA VAL A 396 -4.18 -12.37 -5.43
C VAL A 396 -4.42 -11.89 -6.85
N GLY A 397 -5.33 -10.93 -7.02
CA GLY A 397 -5.61 -10.29 -8.30
C GLY A 397 -4.65 -9.14 -8.58
N VAL A 398 -4.03 -9.15 -9.77
CA VAL A 398 -3.23 -8.05 -10.31
C VAL A 398 -3.50 -7.87 -11.81
N VAL A 399 -2.82 -6.90 -12.43
CA VAL A 399 -2.90 -6.65 -13.86
C VAL A 399 -1.58 -6.99 -14.54
N ALA A 400 -1.64 -7.71 -15.65
CA ALA A 400 -0.51 -7.93 -16.56
C ALA A 400 -0.65 -7.07 -17.80
N LYS A 401 0.34 -6.20 -18.05
CA LYS A 401 0.49 -5.44 -19.29
C LYS A 401 1.52 -6.15 -20.17
N LEU A 402 1.12 -6.48 -21.39
CA LEU A 402 1.89 -7.20 -22.40
C LEU A 402 2.28 -6.23 -23.52
N SER A 403 3.53 -6.25 -23.98
CA SER A 403 4.10 -5.42 -25.05
C SER A 403 3.94 -6.05 -26.43
N ILE A 404 3.54 -5.26 -27.42
CA ILE A 404 3.56 -5.68 -28.84
C ILE A 404 5.00 -5.91 -29.33
N GLU A 405 5.20 -6.78 -30.32
CA GLU A 405 6.51 -7.12 -30.90
C GLU A 405 7.28 -5.86 -31.35
N ARG A 406 8.59 -5.82 -31.05
CA ARG A 406 9.55 -4.73 -31.37
C ARG A 406 9.24 -3.38 -30.72
N ASP A 407 8.40 -3.39 -29.68
CA ASP A 407 8.18 -2.21 -28.86
C ASP A 407 9.08 -2.21 -27.62
N LEU A 408 9.68 -1.06 -27.31
CA LEU A 408 10.50 -0.85 -26.11
C LEU A 408 9.75 -0.05 -25.04
N HIS A 409 8.50 0.35 -25.30
CA HIS A 409 7.71 1.19 -24.41
C HIS A 409 7.48 0.54 -23.05
N LEU A 410 7.19 -0.77 -23.02
CA LEU A 410 6.98 -1.49 -21.76
C LEU A 410 8.25 -1.60 -20.90
N ALA A 411 9.40 -1.86 -21.54
CA ALA A 411 10.69 -1.90 -20.86
C ALA A 411 11.09 -0.54 -20.26
N ARG A 412 10.79 0.56 -20.98
CA ARG A 412 10.99 1.93 -20.47
C ARG A 412 10.06 2.24 -19.31
N GLU A 413 8.80 1.83 -19.41
CA GLU A 413 7.81 2.01 -18.35
C GLU A 413 8.25 1.27 -17.07
N ALA A 414 8.67 0.01 -17.19
CA ALA A 414 9.22 -0.77 -16.09
C ALA A 414 10.43 -0.09 -15.44
N LYS A 415 11.36 0.43 -16.24
CA LYS A 415 12.51 1.18 -15.74
C LYS A 415 12.08 2.42 -14.96
N ASN A 416 11.08 3.14 -15.45
CA ASN A 416 10.57 4.33 -14.78
C ASN A 416 9.96 3.99 -13.41
N TYR A 417 9.12 2.96 -13.32
CA TYR A 417 8.57 2.48 -12.04
C TYR A 417 9.66 2.17 -11.00
N GLN A 418 10.74 1.53 -11.41
CA GLN A 418 11.86 1.20 -10.51
C GLN A 418 12.66 2.43 -10.03
N SER A 419 12.53 3.56 -10.72
CA SER A 419 13.26 4.81 -10.43
C SER A 419 12.40 5.89 -9.78
N PHE A 420 11.09 5.65 -9.65
CA PHE A 420 10.17 6.58 -9.02
C PHE A 420 10.41 6.66 -7.51
N PRO A 421 10.22 7.85 -6.91
CA PRO A 421 10.31 8.01 -5.46
C PRO A 421 9.16 7.30 -4.75
N ASP A 422 9.40 6.86 -3.52
CA ASP A 422 8.42 6.06 -2.75
C ASP A 422 7.04 6.74 -2.62
N HIS A 423 7.02 8.06 -2.43
CA HIS A 423 5.77 8.81 -2.28
C HIS A 423 4.85 8.80 -3.51
N PHE A 424 5.30 8.29 -4.67
CA PHE A 424 4.40 8.03 -5.80
C PHE A 424 3.47 6.84 -5.55
N PHE A 425 3.87 5.91 -4.68
CA PHE A 425 3.13 4.69 -4.36
C PHE A 425 2.41 4.77 -3.01
N GLN A 426 2.70 5.79 -2.20
CA GLN A 426 2.19 5.93 -0.84
C GLN A 426 0.89 6.75 -0.79
N HIS A 427 0.04 6.39 0.15
CA HIS A 427 -1.14 7.15 0.53
C HIS A 427 -0.83 7.96 1.78
N TRP A 428 -1.24 9.22 1.84
CA TRP A 428 -0.99 10.09 2.99
C TRP A 428 -2.30 10.68 3.50
N ASN A 429 -2.38 10.95 4.81
CA ASN A 429 -3.51 11.68 5.37
C ASN A 429 -3.52 13.15 4.89
N GLY A 430 -4.68 13.78 5.03
CA GLY A 430 -4.86 15.19 4.70
C GLY A 430 -4.93 15.50 3.21
N TYR A 431 -4.67 16.78 2.92
CA TYR A 431 -4.87 17.41 1.63
C TYR A 431 -3.67 18.25 1.25
N ASN A 432 -3.44 18.44 -0.04
CA ASN A 432 -2.47 19.38 -0.58
C ASN A 432 -3.17 20.44 -1.43
N VAL A 433 -2.61 21.64 -1.47
CA VAL A 433 -2.95 22.63 -2.50
C VAL A 433 -1.81 22.72 -3.48
N VAL A 434 -2.07 22.31 -4.73
CA VAL A 434 -1.04 22.19 -5.76
C VAL A 434 -1.28 23.25 -6.84
N SER A 435 -0.44 24.28 -6.87
CA SER A 435 -0.53 25.35 -7.87
C SER A 435 -0.57 24.80 -9.30
N PRO A 436 -1.42 25.34 -10.20
CA PRO A 436 -2.31 26.49 -10.02
C PRO A 436 -3.71 26.16 -9.44
N ILE A 437 -3.97 24.91 -9.05
CA ILE A 437 -5.20 24.55 -8.34
C ILE A 437 -5.16 25.21 -6.96
N GLN A 438 -6.26 25.85 -6.59
CA GLN A 438 -6.39 26.56 -5.32
C GLN A 438 -7.17 25.77 -4.28
N ASP A 439 -7.94 24.79 -4.73
CA ASP A 439 -8.74 23.94 -3.87
C ASP A 439 -7.89 22.76 -3.35
N PRO A 440 -8.01 22.42 -2.06
CA PRO A 440 -7.28 21.29 -1.49
C PRO A 440 -7.74 19.95 -2.11
N VAL A 441 -6.78 19.10 -2.46
CA VAL A 441 -7.00 17.77 -3.02
C VAL A 441 -6.40 16.69 -2.12
N PRO A 442 -7.00 15.49 -2.01
CA PRO A 442 -6.46 14.41 -1.20
C PRO A 442 -5.04 14.00 -1.61
N VAL A 443 -4.22 13.58 -0.64
CA VAL A 443 -2.84 13.14 -0.88
C VAL A 443 -2.77 11.62 -1.10
N GLY A 444 -3.41 11.14 -2.17
CA GLY A 444 -3.35 9.73 -2.57
C GLY A 444 -2.09 9.37 -3.39
N ALA A 445 -1.81 8.07 -3.48
CA ALA A 445 -0.77 7.53 -4.38
C ALA A 445 -1.01 7.98 -5.83
N LEU A 446 0.08 8.32 -6.50
CA LEU A 446 0.09 8.85 -7.86
C LEU A 446 0.11 7.72 -8.89
N CYS A 447 0.93 6.71 -8.65
CA CYS A 447 1.19 5.58 -9.53
C CYS A 447 0.56 4.28 -8.96
N PRO A 448 0.19 3.32 -9.83
CA PRO A 448 -0.08 1.94 -9.42
C PRO A 448 1.12 1.35 -8.68
N GLN A 449 0.89 0.41 -7.76
CA GLN A 449 1.99 -0.42 -7.26
C GLN A 449 2.66 -1.20 -8.40
N PHE A 450 3.98 -1.35 -8.31
CA PHE A 450 4.81 -2.11 -9.26
C PHE A 450 5.13 -3.49 -8.68
N TYR A 451 4.79 -4.54 -9.41
CA TYR A 451 4.97 -5.94 -9.00
C TYR A 451 5.99 -6.71 -9.84
N GLY A 452 6.76 -5.99 -10.66
CA GLY A 452 7.88 -6.57 -11.41
C GLY A 452 7.69 -6.46 -12.93
N TYR A 453 8.82 -6.54 -13.61
CA TYR A 453 8.92 -6.63 -15.06
C TYR A 453 9.65 -7.92 -15.40
N TYR A 454 9.01 -8.75 -16.19
CA TYR A 454 9.41 -10.14 -16.40
C TYR A 454 9.65 -10.37 -17.88
N THR A 455 10.81 -10.93 -18.22
CA THR A 455 11.20 -11.27 -19.59
C THR A 455 11.20 -12.77 -19.79
N PRO A 456 10.74 -13.28 -20.95
CA PRO A 456 10.71 -14.72 -21.20
C PRO A 456 12.13 -15.29 -21.21
N ASP A 457 12.32 -16.44 -20.56
CA ASP A 457 13.63 -17.13 -20.53
C ASP A 457 14.02 -17.64 -21.92
N ASP A 458 13.05 -18.17 -22.65
CA ASP A 458 13.15 -18.47 -24.07
C ASP A 458 12.24 -17.51 -24.84
N PRO A 459 12.77 -16.43 -25.45
CA PRO A 459 11.96 -15.45 -26.17
C PRO A 459 11.38 -16.00 -27.49
N THR A 460 11.66 -17.26 -27.81
CA THR A 460 11.34 -17.90 -29.08
C THR A 460 10.57 -19.20 -28.85
N ASP A 461 9.26 -19.12 -28.60
CA ASP A 461 8.46 -20.33 -28.33
C ASP A 461 8.28 -21.18 -29.59
N GLY A 462 9.28 -22.01 -29.87
CA GLY A 462 9.34 -22.86 -31.06
C GLY A 462 9.55 -22.09 -32.37
N LYS A 463 9.80 -22.85 -33.44
CA LYS A 463 9.90 -22.34 -34.81
C LYS A 463 8.66 -22.73 -35.59
N TYR A 464 7.89 -21.75 -36.04
CA TYR A 464 6.87 -21.96 -37.07
C TYR A 464 7.38 -21.31 -38.37
N TRP A 465 7.53 -22.13 -39.42
CA TRP A 465 8.15 -21.73 -40.70
C TRP A 465 9.57 -21.14 -40.61
N GLY A 466 10.31 -21.44 -39.55
CA GLY A 466 11.70 -21.03 -39.40
C GLY A 466 11.91 -19.64 -38.78
N GLN A 467 10.84 -18.92 -38.40
CA GLN A 467 10.93 -17.72 -37.55
C GLN A 467 10.43 -18.02 -36.14
N PRO A 468 11.10 -17.48 -35.11
CA PRO A 468 10.67 -17.64 -33.73
C PRO A 468 9.37 -16.88 -33.47
N HIS A 469 8.45 -17.47 -32.72
CA HIS A 469 7.29 -16.73 -32.24
C HIS A 469 7.70 -15.75 -31.16
N TYR A 470 7.31 -14.48 -31.34
CA TYR A 470 7.50 -13.45 -30.32
C TYR A 470 6.71 -13.81 -29.05
N LEU A 471 7.37 -13.67 -27.91
CA LEU A 471 6.75 -13.68 -26.60
C LEU A 471 6.89 -12.30 -25.95
N SER A 472 5.75 -11.77 -25.53
CA SER A 472 5.70 -10.50 -24.84
C SER A 472 6.35 -10.58 -23.46
N PRO A 473 7.22 -9.62 -23.07
CA PRO A 473 7.51 -9.39 -21.67
C PRO A 473 6.23 -8.99 -20.90
N ILE A 474 6.26 -9.16 -19.59
CA ILE A 474 5.11 -8.95 -18.71
C ILE A 474 5.47 -7.86 -17.70
N LEU A 475 4.64 -6.81 -17.62
CA LEU A 475 4.71 -5.83 -16.55
C LEU A 475 3.52 -6.04 -15.61
N LEU A 476 3.79 -6.41 -14.36
CA LEU A 476 2.76 -6.63 -13.33
C LEU A 476 2.53 -5.35 -12.52
N LEU A 477 1.27 -4.92 -12.42
CA LEU A 477 0.85 -3.68 -11.76
C LEU A 477 -0.41 -3.88 -10.90
N GLU A 478 -0.64 -2.95 -9.98
CA GLU A 478 -1.92 -2.81 -9.25
C GLU A 478 -3.10 -2.69 -10.21
N HIS A 479 -4.20 -3.41 -9.91
CA HIS A 479 -5.47 -3.22 -10.59
C HIS A 479 -6.14 -1.92 -10.11
N CYS A 480 -6.07 -0.86 -10.92
CA CYS A 480 -6.53 0.48 -10.54
C CYS A 480 -7.94 0.84 -11.03
N GLY A 481 -8.71 -0.13 -11.54
CA GLY A 481 -10.07 0.06 -12.02
C GLY A 481 -10.14 0.36 -13.52
N ARG A 482 -10.89 1.39 -13.89
CA ARG A 482 -11.19 1.73 -15.30
C ARG A 482 -10.75 3.13 -15.66
N GLU A 483 -10.62 3.39 -16.95
CA GLU A 483 -10.31 4.73 -17.48
C GLU A 483 -11.37 5.76 -17.05
N ILE A 484 -10.94 7.00 -16.82
CA ILE A 484 -11.88 8.09 -16.57
C ILE A 484 -12.64 8.49 -17.84
N ASP A 485 -13.87 8.92 -17.66
CA ASP A 485 -14.56 9.78 -18.62
C ASP A 485 -14.60 11.21 -18.05
N PRO A 486 -13.84 12.18 -18.60
CA PRO A 486 -13.81 13.55 -18.10
C PRO A 486 -15.18 14.23 -18.02
N ASP A 487 -16.15 13.81 -18.84
CA ASP A 487 -17.50 14.37 -18.84
C ASP A 487 -18.36 13.85 -17.68
N GLU A 488 -18.04 12.67 -17.15
CA GLU A 488 -18.72 12.08 -15.98
C GLU A 488 -18.08 12.49 -14.63
N LEU A 489 -16.95 13.20 -14.66
CA LEU A 489 -16.27 13.64 -13.44
C LEU A 489 -16.90 14.91 -12.85
N CYS A 490 -17.07 14.90 -11.52
CA CYS A 490 -17.42 16.11 -10.78
C CYS A 490 -16.24 17.10 -10.74
N GLN A 491 -16.46 18.31 -10.21
CA GLN A 491 -15.41 19.33 -10.15
C GLN A 491 -14.23 18.89 -9.27
N ASP A 492 -14.50 18.25 -8.13
CA ASP A 492 -13.47 17.76 -7.20
C ASP A 492 -12.66 16.63 -7.84
N ASP A 493 -13.33 15.68 -8.51
CA ASP A 493 -12.69 14.59 -9.28
C ASP A 493 -11.73 15.14 -10.34
N LYS A 494 -12.15 16.20 -11.06
CA LYS A 494 -11.33 16.86 -12.10
C LYS A 494 -10.09 17.50 -11.50
N GLN A 495 -10.23 18.18 -10.36
CA GLN A 495 -9.11 18.79 -9.67
C GLN A 495 -8.14 17.75 -9.11
N GLU A 496 -8.65 16.64 -8.56
CA GLU A 496 -7.81 15.54 -8.10
C GLU A 496 -7.04 14.90 -9.27
N CYS A 497 -7.70 14.64 -10.40
CA CYS A 497 -7.05 14.14 -11.62
C CYS A 497 -5.96 15.10 -12.13
N ALA A 498 -6.25 16.41 -12.18
CA ALA A 498 -5.27 17.41 -12.57
C ALA A 498 -4.10 17.48 -11.57
N SER A 499 -4.38 17.26 -10.28
CA SER A 499 -3.33 17.24 -9.27
C SER A 499 -2.32 16.11 -9.50
N LEU A 500 -2.71 14.97 -10.09
CA LEU A 500 -1.80 13.86 -10.35
C LEU A 500 -0.62 14.32 -11.21
N ILE A 501 -0.90 14.99 -12.34
CA ILE A 501 0.15 15.46 -13.23
C ILE A 501 0.94 16.63 -12.64
N LEU A 502 0.28 17.52 -11.89
CA LEU A 502 0.97 18.63 -11.22
C LEU A 502 1.95 18.13 -10.15
N ARG A 503 1.56 17.11 -9.38
CA ARG A 503 2.42 16.45 -8.39
C ARG A 503 3.56 15.69 -9.06
N PHE A 504 3.29 15.01 -10.18
CA PHE A 504 4.31 14.32 -10.98
C PHE A 504 5.37 15.31 -11.48
N ASN A 505 4.92 16.43 -12.06
CA ASN A 505 5.77 17.52 -12.53
C ASN A 505 6.53 18.20 -11.38
N GLY A 506 5.86 18.40 -10.24
CA GLY A 506 6.46 18.96 -9.02
C GLY A 506 7.59 18.10 -8.46
N ALA A 507 7.50 16.78 -8.63
CA ALA A 507 8.55 15.82 -8.26
C ALA A 507 9.67 15.71 -9.31
N GLY A 508 9.63 16.50 -10.39
CA GLY A 508 10.69 16.57 -11.40
C GLY A 508 10.57 15.52 -12.51
N TRP A 509 9.36 15.08 -12.82
CA TRP A 509 9.07 14.13 -13.90
C TRP A 509 8.10 14.70 -14.92
N LEU A 510 8.27 14.36 -16.20
CA LEU A 510 7.29 14.64 -17.25
C LEU A 510 6.65 13.33 -17.69
N HIS A 511 5.33 13.32 -17.94
CA HIS A 511 4.65 12.10 -18.34
C HIS A 511 4.91 11.75 -19.81
N GLY A 512 4.87 12.75 -20.70
CA GLY A 512 5.17 12.64 -22.13
C GLY A 512 4.04 12.08 -23.00
N SER A 513 2.88 11.76 -22.40
CA SER A 513 1.73 11.15 -23.09
C SER A 513 0.42 11.31 -22.32
N PHE A 514 0.24 12.41 -21.61
CA PHE A 514 -0.94 12.61 -20.77
C PHE A 514 -2.25 12.59 -21.59
N ALA A 515 -3.20 11.75 -21.18
CA ALA A 515 -4.50 11.55 -21.83
C ALA A 515 -5.51 10.92 -20.84
N ALA A 516 -6.82 11.02 -21.11
CA ALA A 516 -7.87 10.47 -20.23
C ALA A 516 -7.71 8.96 -19.99
N ARG A 517 -7.41 8.19 -21.04
CA ARG A 517 -7.11 6.75 -20.94
C ARG A 517 -5.93 6.40 -20.01
N ASN A 518 -5.06 7.37 -19.73
CA ASN A 518 -3.89 7.19 -18.88
C ASN A 518 -4.18 7.60 -17.42
N ILE A 519 -5.44 7.92 -17.10
CA ILE A 519 -5.90 8.10 -15.72
C ILE A 519 -6.95 7.02 -15.44
N LEU A 520 -6.61 6.13 -14.50
CA LEU A 520 -7.52 5.11 -14.01
C LEU A 520 -8.18 5.57 -12.71
N TRP A 521 -9.38 5.08 -12.47
CA TRP A 521 -10.06 5.26 -11.20
C TRP A 521 -10.73 3.97 -10.72
N GLN A 522 -10.75 3.83 -9.40
CA GLN A 522 -11.49 2.80 -8.69
C GLN A 522 -12.44 3.42 -7.66
N GLN A 523 -13.48 2.66 -7.33
CA GLN A 523 -14.45 3.04 -6.32
C GLN A 523 -13.86 2.84 -4.92
N GLY A 524 -13.87 3.90 -4.10
CA GLY A 524 -13.31 3.94 -2.76
C GLY A 524 -11.79 3.98 -2.68
N LYS A 525 -11.29 4.21 -1.47
CA LYS A 525 -9.84 4.29 -1.24
C LYS A 525 -9.27 2.90 -0.96
N PRO A 526 -8.04 2.59 -1.43
CA PRO A 526 -7.36 1.34 -1.08
C PRO A 526 -7.10 1.14 0.42
N THR A 527 -7.13 2.24 1.18
CA THR A 527 -7.00 2.29 2.64
C THR A 527 -8.28 1.91 3.38
N GLU A 528 -9.39 1.69 2.67
CA GLU A 528 -10.69 1.31 3.23
C GLU A 528 -11.01 -0.16 2.88
N TRP A 529 -11.76 -0.81 3.76
CA TRP A 529 -12.21 -2.19 3.52
C TRP A 529 -13.07 -2.28 2.27
N PRO A 530 -13.00 -3.39 1.50
CA PRO A 530 -13.76 -3.54 0.25
C PRO A 530 -15.27 -3.25 0.39
N ILE A 531 -15.87 -3.59 1.53
CA ILE A 531 -17.30 -3.32 1.81
C ILE A 531 -17.61 -1.84 2.03
N GLU A 532 -16.64 -1.06 2.53
CA GLU A 532 -16.77 0.37 2.83
C GLU A 532 -16.58 1.22 1.56
N ARG A 533 -15.76 0.75 0.63
CA ARG A 533 -15.42 1.44 -0.63
C ARG A 533 -16.64 1.80 -1.47
N LEU A 534 -17.71 1.02 -1.39
CA LEU A 534 -18.98 1.26 -2.11
C LEU A 534 -19.63 2.60 -1.76
N ARG A 535 -19.30 3.19 -0.60
CA ARG A 535 -19.85 4.46 -0.12
C ARG A 535 -18.85 5.62 -0.18
N SER A 536 -17.61 5.33 -0.57
CA SER A 536 -16.52 6.30 -0.56
C SER A 536 -16.39 7.03 -1.91
N GLY A 537 -15.49 8.00 -1.98
CA GLY A 537 -15.18 8.73 -3.21
C GLY A 537 -14.41 7.86 -4.21
N LYS A 538 -14.05 8.45 -5.36
CA LYS A 538 -13.16 7.79 -6.33
C LYS A 538 -11.71 7.90 -5.86
N SER A 539 -10.88 6.93 -6.22
CA SER A 539 -9.41 7.01 -6.08
C SER A 539 -8.78 6.92 -7.46
N PHE A 540 -7.89 7.85 -7.79
CA PHE A 540 -7.29 7.96 -9.12
C PHE A 540 -5.82 7.51 -9.14
N ARG A 541 -5.35 7.07 -10.32
CA ARG A 541 -3.96 6.70 -10.62
C ARG A 541 -3.57 7.15 -12.01
N LEU A 542 -2.34 7.61 -12.16
CA LEU A 542 -1.72 7.88 -13.45
C LEU A 542 -0.98 6.63 -13.94
N ILE A 543 -1.10 6.28 -15.22
CA ILE A 543 -0.50 5.07 -15.81
C ILE A 543 0.18 5.39 -17.14
N ASP A 544 0.87 4.40 -17.72
CA ASP A 544 1.49 4.46 -19.06
C ASP A 544 2.75 5.35 -19.12
N PHE A 545 3.70 5.05 -18.25
CA PHE A 545 4.94 5.83 -18.08
C PHE A 545 6.04 5.50 -19.09
N GLY A 546 5.77 4.80 -20.20
CA GLY A 546 6.81 4.38 -21.16
C GLY A 546 7.48 5.53 -21.92
N ARG A 547 6.89 6.73 -21.88
CA ARG A 547 7.44 7.98 -22.43
C ARG A 547 7.86 8.98 -21.36
N SER A 548 7.74 8.62 -20.09
CA SER A 548 8.08 9.52 -19.00
C SER A 548 9.58 9.67 -18.86
N GLU A 549 10.00 10.85 -18.44
CA GLU A 549 11.41 11.18 -18.28
C GLU A 549 11.64 12.12 -17.11
N LYS A 550 12.82 12.02 -16.48
CA LYS A 550 13.26 13.00 -15.48
C LYS A 550 13.47 14.33 -16.16
N TYR A 551 12.74 15.33 -15.69
CA TYR A 551 12.73 16.66 -16.25
C TYR A 551 14.04 17.41 -15.98
N SER A 552 14.69 17.89 -17.05
CA SER A 552 15.90 18.73 -16.98
C SER A 552 15.56 20.22 -17.17
N ARG A 553 14.89 20.86 -16.20
CA ARG A 553 14.76 22.33 -16.03
C ARG A 553 14.47 23.19 -17.30
N ILE A 554 13.71 22.73 -18.30
CA ILE A 554 13.18 23.59 -19.40
C ILE A 554 11.69 23.93 -19.14
N PRO A 555 11.34 25.10 -18.58
CA PRO A 555 9.98 25.38 -18.07
C PRO A 555 8.85 25.22 -19.09
N THR A 556 9.13 25.44 -20.36
CA THR A 556 8.13 25.44 -21.45
C THR A 556 7.48 24.08 -21.69
N ILE A 557 8.21 22.97 -21.51
CA ILE A 557 7.66 21.63 -21.77
C ILE A 557 6.67 21.24 -20.68
N ARG A 558 7.02 21.53 -19.41
CA ARG A 558 6.14 21.34 -18.27
C ARG A 558 4.82 22.08 -18.44
N MET A 559 4.88 23.36 -18.82
CA MET A 559 3.69 24.18 -19.05
C MET A 559 2.76 23.57 -20.10
N GLY A 560 3.32 23.01 -21.17
CA GLY A 560 2.53 22.37 -22.22
C GLY A 560 1.74 21.17 -21.72
N GLU A 561 2.35 20.31 -20.89
CA GLU A 561 1.66 19.14 -20.32
C GLU A 561 0.57 19.53 -19.31
N GLU A 562 0.83 20.54 -18.48
CA GLU A 562 -0.16 21.08 -17.54
C GLU A 562 -1.36 21.73 -18.28
N GLU A 563 -1.10 22.45 -19.38
CA GLU A 563 -2.16 23.03 -20.22
C GLU A 563 -3.03 21.94 -20.88
N ILE A 564 -2.41 20.86 -21.37
CA ILE A 564 -3.13 19.69 -21.90
C ILE A 564 -4.03 19.12 -20.82
N ALA A 565 -3.55 18.99 -19.58
CA ALA A 565 -4.34 18.46 -18.48
C ALA A 565 -5.55 19.34 -18.13
N PHE A 566 -5.35 20.65 -18.05
CA PHE A 566 -6.47 21.57 -17.77
C PHE A 566 -7.49 21.61 -18.91
N ARG A 567 -7.06 21.47 -20.16
CA ARG A 567 -7.98 21.35 -21.30
C ARG A 567 -8.79 20.07 -21.23
N LEU A 568 -8.11 18.93 -21.03
CA LEU A 568 -8.72 17.62 -20.93
C LEU A 568 -9.79 17.55 -19.84
N LEU A 569 -9.51 18.17 -18.68
CA LEU A 569 -10.38 18.09 -17.49
C LEU A 569 -11.34 19.29 -17.37
N HIS A 570 -11.45 20.13 -18.41
CA HIS A 570 -12.34 21.30 -18.45
C HIS A 570 -12.09 22.35 -17.33
N LEU A 571 -10.82 22.53 -16.95
CA LEU A 571 -10.35 23.42 -15.88
C LEU A 571 -9.69 24.73 -16.40
N LEU A 572 -10.02 25.16 -17.61
CA LEU A 572 -9.38 26.28 -18.30
C LEU A 572 -9.41 27.63 -17.53
N HIS A 573 -10.37 27.81 -16.61
CA HIS A 573 -10.41 29.00 -15.75
C HIS A 573 -9.16 29.13 -14.87
N HIS A 574 -8.52 28.02 -14.48
CA HIS A 574 -7.24 28.04 -13.78
C HIS A 574 -6.06 28.37 -14.71
N ALA A 575 -6.08 27.86 -15.95
CA ALA A 575 -5.00 28.07 -16.91
C ALA A 575 -4.83 29.55 -17.30
N HIS A 576 -5.94 30.28 -17.50
CA HIS A 576 -5.90 31.70 -17.88
C HIS A 576 -5.40 32.61 -16.75
N ALA A 577 -5.76 32.33 -15.49
CA ALA A 577 -5.30 33.10 -14.34
C ALA A 577 -3.79 32.96 -14.13
N TRP A 578 -3.26 31.76 -14.35
CA TRP A 578 -1.84 31.46 -14.18
C TRP A 578 -0.95 32.12 -15.25
N HIS A 579 -1.34 32.07 -16.52
CA HIS A 579 -0.61 32.72 -17.62
C HIS A 579 -0.54 34.25 -17.50
N GLN A 580 -1.52 34.87 -16.83
CA GLN A 580 -1.47 36.31 -16.54
C GLN A 580 -0.60 36.65 -15.33
N ALA A 581 -0.40 35.70 -14.41
CA ALA A 581 0.43 35.89 -13.22
C ALA A 581 1.93 35.74 -13.53
N GLU A 582 2.34 34.79 -14.37
CA GLU A 582 3.77 34.63 -14.73
C GLU A 582 4.30 35.70 -15.70
N LYS A 583 3.42 36.35 -16.47
CA LYS A 583 3.81 37.45 -17.36
C LYS A 583 4.00 38.79 -16.65
N LYS A 584 3.64 38.87 -15.36
CA LYS A 584 3.80 40.06 -14.51
C LYS A 584 4.89 39.81 -13.49
#